data_AF-D2S2W9-F1
#
_entry.id   AF-D2S2W9-F1
#
_cell.length_a   1.000
_cell.length_b   1.000
_cell.length_c   1.000
_cell.angle_alpha   90.00
_cell.angle_beta   90.00
_cell.angle_gamma   90.00
#
_symmetry.space_group_name_H-M   'P 1'
#
loop_
_entity.id
_entity.type
_entity.pdbx_description
1 polymer ?
#
loop_
_entity_poly.entity_id
_entity_poly.type
_entity_poly.pdbx_seq_one_letter_code
_entity_poly.pdbx_strand_id
1 'polypeptide(L)'
;MNEHESAYDRSHDDHNHGHGGSSTSSRKLAAVSVINLLGFLAELAGGLLFGSVALLSDAFHMLFDALAYVMAFAAAHIADNYGDSDRWSYGLHRLEPFAAFLNGLLLLPMVGFILWESYQRFLEPVAIGTGPTLAIATGGLLVNIGSVYVLQGGEMSLNERGAFYHLLGDAGGSVAVIISTVIIEVTRLQIIDPIVAGLIAVVITWSAGKVLRGSSAIFLHRTPFEQHEVRAILRKVDGVTAVDDLHAWQICSQITVATVHLETDVETMAEAETVTRSVHEELAHHGVDHATVELCPGYGDRSTHLNNHAH
;
A
#
# COMPACT_ATOMS: atom_id res chain seq x y z
N MET A 1 -37.98 -48.82 15.47
CA MET A 1 -38.95 -48.39 16.50
C MET A 1 -38.16 -48.29 17.79
N ASN A 2 -37.18 -47.38 17.83
CA ASN A 2 -37.30 -45.94 18.16
C ASN A 2 -37.47 -45.79 19.68
N GLU A 3 -36.80 -44.91 20.42
CA GLU A 3 -35.83 -43.83 20.20
C GLU A 3 -35.47 -43.36 21.63
N HIS A 4 -34.28 -42.82 21.87
CA HIS A 4 -34.04 -41.61 22.67
C HIS A 4 -32.53 -41.42 22.87
N GLU A 5 -31.90 -40.73 21.92
CA GLU A 5 -30.62 -40.05 22.11
C GLU A 5 -30.90 -38.55 21.94
N SER A 6 -30.70 -37.80 23.02
CA SER A 6 -30.92 -36.36 23.07
C SER A 6 -29.70 -35.65 22.50
N ALA A 7 -29.81 -35.18 21.26
CA ALA A 7 -28.81 -34.31 20.63
C ALA A 7 -28.89 -32.90 21.22
N TYR A 8 -27.76 -32.40 21.71
CA TYR A 8 -27.54 -30.99 22.01
C TYR A 8 -27.42 -30.21 20.69
N ASP A 9 -28.37 -29.32 20.45
CA ASP A 9 -28.33 -28.33 19.38
C ASP A 9 -27.50 -27.13 19.87
N ARG A 10 -26.30 -26.94 19.30
CA ARG A 10 -25.52 -25.70 19.45
C ARG A 10 -25.66 -24.92 18.16
N SER A 11 -26.51 -23.92 18.20
CA SER A 11 -26.52 -22.80 17.26
C SER A 11 -25.20 -22.04 17.39
N HIS A 12 -24.28 -22.26 16.45
CA HIS A 12 -23.18 -21.33 16.22
C HIS A 12 -23.75 -20.15 15.43
N ASP A 13 -23.89 -19.01 16.11
CA ASP A 13 -24.06 -17.72 15.46
C ASP A 13 -22.77 -17.39 14.71
N ASP A 14 -22.82 -17.61 13.41
CA ASP A 14 -21.76 -17.32 12.45
C ASP A 14 -21.73 -15.79 12.25
N HIS A 15 -20.98 -15.08 13.09
CA HIS A 15 -20.68 -13.66 12.90
C HIS A 15 -19.69 -13.50 11.75
N ASN A 16 -20.20 -13.66 10.53
CA ASN A 16 -19.50 -13.30 9.31
C ASN A 16 -19.42 -11.77 9.22
N HIS A 17 -18.30 -11.19 9.65
CA HIS A 17 -17.93 -9.82 9.32
C HIS A 17 -17.55 -9.77 7.84
N GLY A 18 -18.56 -9.78 6.97
CA GLY A 18 -18.39 -9.58 5.55
C GLY A 18 -17.80 -8.21 5.26
N HIS A 19 -16.53 -8.17 4.87
CA HIS A 19 -15.89 -7.03 4.23
C HIS A 19 -16.50 -6.80 2.83
N GLY A 20 -17.73 -6.29 2.76
CA GLY A 20 -18.48 -6.03 1.54
C GLY A 20 -17.95 -4.90 0.63
N GLY A 21 -16.72 -4.43 0.85
CA GLY A 21 -16.10 -3.32 0.10
C GLY A 21 -15.13 -3.72 -1.02
N SER A 22 -14.68 -4.97 -1.09
CA SER A 22 -13.56 -5.37 -1.98
C SER A 22 -13.93 -5.35 -3.47
N SER A 23 -15.13 -5.79 -3.83
CA SER A 23 -15.51 -5.98 -5.24
C SER A 23 -15.67 -4.68 -6.03
N THR A 24 -16.15 -3.61 -5.40
CA THR A 24 -16.31 -2.29 -6.04
C THR A 24 -14.97 -1.58 -6.17
N SER A 25 -14.12 -1.65 -5.14
CA SER A 25 -12.78 -1.05 -5.13
C SER A 25 -11.86 -1.71 -6.17
N SER A 26 -11.91 -3.04 -6.30
CA SER A 26 -11.15 -3.79 -7.29
C SER A 26 -11.54 -3.43 -8.74
N ARG A 27 -12.84 -3.24 -9.01
CA ARG A 27 -13.34 -2.82 -10.32
C ARG A 27 -12.95 -1.39 -10.69
N LYS A 28 -12.97 -0.46 -9.73
CA LYS A 28 -12.52 0.93 -9.95
C LYS A 28 -11.02 0.99 -10.26
N LEU A 29 -10.19 0.25 -9.51
CA LEU A 29 -8.76 0.16 -9.78
C LEU A 29 -8.49 -0.47 -11.15
N ALA A 30 -9.20 -1.54 -11.50
CA ALA A 30 -9.11 -2.14 -12.84
C ALA A 30 -9.47 -1.14 -13.95
N ALA A 31 -10.50 -0.32 -13.76
CA ALA A 31 -10.87 0.73 -14.71
C ALA A 31 -9.77 1.78 -14.89
N VAL A 32 -9.14 2.22 -13.79
CA VAL A 32 -8.00 3.15 -13.84
C VAL A 32 -6.81 2.52 -14.56
N SER A 33 -6.48 1.26 -14.27
CA SER A 33 -5.42 0.52 -14.98
C SER A 33 -5.68 0.47 -16.49
N VAL A 34 -6.93 0.20 -16.89
CA VAL A 34 -7.32 0.15 -18.31
C VAL A 34 -7.22 1.53 -18.96
N ILE A 35 -7.68 2.60 -18.29
CA ILE A 35 -7.57 3.98 -18.80
C ILE A 35 -6.11 4.35 -19.02
N ASN A 36 -5.23 4.07 -18.05
CA ASN A 36 -3.81 4.39 -18.16
C ASN A 36 -3.12 3.58 -19.27
N LEU A 37 -3.48 2.30 -19.39
CA LEU A 37 -2.98 1.43 -20.47
C LEU A 37 -3.42 1.93 -21.86
N LEU A 38 -4.66 2.40 -21.99
CA LEU A 38 -5.15 2.98 -23.25
C LEU A 38 -4.46 4.31 -23.57
N GLY A 39 -4.19 5.15 -22.57
CA GLY A 39 -3.39 6.37 -22.71
C GLY A 39 -1.98 6.07 -23.23
N PHE A 40 -1.29 5.12 -22.60
CA PHE A 40 0.01 4.61 -23.07
C PHE A 40 -0.03 4.17 -24.54
N LEU A 41 -1.01 3.34 -24.93
CA LEU A 41 -1.12 2.85 -26.31
C LEU A 41 -1.35 3.98 -27.31
N ALA A 42 -2.14 5.00 -26.94
CA ALA A 42 -2.40 6.16 -27.79
C ALA A 42 -1.13 7.00 -28.00
N GLU A 43 -0.36 7.26 -26.94
CA GLU A 43 0.90 8.02 -27.03
C GLU A 43 1.99 7.25 -27.76
N LEU A 44 2.09 5.93 -27.54
CA LEU A 44 3.01 5.07 -28.27
C LEU A 44 2.67 5.09 -29.78
N ALA A 45 1.40 4.93 -30.13
CA ALA A 45 0.96 5.01 -31.51
C ALA A 45 1.23 6.39 -32.11
N GLY A 46 0.97 7.48 -31.37
CA GLY A 46 1.30 8.84 -31.78
C GLY A 46 2.81 9.03 -32.00
N GLY A 47 3.64 8.58 -31.07
CA GLY A 47 5.10 8.65 -31.17
C GLY A 47 5.64 7.92 -32.40
N LEU A 48 5.11 6.73 -32.70
CA LEU A 48 5.49 5.94 -33.87
C LEU A 48 4.97 6.52 -35.18
N LEU A 49 3.70 6.95 -35.23
CA LEU A 49 3.08 7.50 -36.45
C LEU A 49 3.65 8.85 -36.84
N PHE A 50 3.94 9.71 -35.86
CA PHE A 50 4.45 11.06 -36.08
C PHE A 50 5.97 11.16 -35.94
N GLY A 51 6.67 10.04 -35.67
CA GLY A 51 8.13 10.00 -35.51
C GLY A 51 8.66 10.88 -34.37
N SER A 52 7.87 11.07 -33.32
CA SER A 52 8.16 12.01 -32.23
C SER A 52 8.85 11.31 -31.07
N VAL A 53 10.11 11.66 -30.85
CA VAL A 53 10.91 11.18 -29.71
C VAL A 53 10.31 11.64 -28.38
N ALA A 54 9.69 12.82 -28.35
CA ALA A 54 9.03 13.34 -27.15
C ALA A 54 7.81 12.49 -26.76
N LEU A 55 6.94 12.16 -27.72
CA LEU A 55 5.80 11.27 -27.49
C LEU A 55 6.23 9.85 -27.11
N LEU A 56 7.33 9.35 -27.70
CA LEU A 56 7.86 8.04 -27.37
C LEU A 56 8.44 7.98 -25.95
N SER A 57 9.12 9.04 -25.51
CA SER A 57 9.63 9.16 -24.14
C SER A 57 8.50 9.21 -23.10
N ASP A 58 7.41 9.91 -23.42
CA ASP A 58 6.23 10.01 -22.55
C ASP A 58 5.47 8.67 -22.48
N ALA A 59 5.37 7.97 -23.62
CA ALA A 59 4.81 6.62 -23.66
C ALA A 59 5.59 5.65 -22.75
N PHE A 60 6.93 5.76 -22.65
CA PHE A 60 7.68 4.94 -21.70
C PHE A 60 7.37 5.29 -20.24
N HIS A 61 7.15 6.57 -19.92
CA HIS A 61 6.70 6.97 -18.58
C HIS A 61 5.33 6.36 -18.26
N MET A 62 4.36 6.53 -19.15
CA MET A 62 3.00 5.98 -19.01
C MET A 62 2.99 4.45 -18.94
N LEU A 63 3.94 3.77 -19.59
CA LEU A 63 4.11 2.32 -19.48
C LEU A 63 4.51 1.89 -18.06
N PHE A 64 5.45 2.59 -17.42
CA PHE A 64 5.85 2.27 -16.06
C PHE A 64 4.71 2.51 -15.07
N ASP A 65 3.92 3.57 -15.26
CA ASP A 65 2.73 3.83 -14.44
C ASP A 65 1.65 2.76 -14.68
N ALA A 66 1.40 2.37 -15.93
CA ALA A 66 0.48 1.29 -16.24
C ALA A 66 0.92 -0.04 -15.62
N LEU A 67 2.23 -0.34 -15.66
CA LEU A 67 2.79 -1.55 -15.03
C LEU A 67 2.61 -1.51 -13.51
N ALA A 68 2.76 -0.34 -12.88
CA ALA A 68 2.48 -0.14 -11.46
C ALA A 68 1.05 -0.53 -11.10
N TYR A 69 0.08 -0.01 -11.84
CA TYR A 69 -1.33 -0.31 -11.64
C TYR A 69 -1.67 -1.78 -11.89
N VAL A 70 -1.09 -2.39 -12.93
CA VAL A 70 -1.27 -3.82 -13.23
C VAL A 70 -0.70 -4.69 -12.11
N MET A 71 0.50 -4.40 -11.60
CA MET A 71 1.10 -5.14 -10.50
C MET A 71 0.28 -4.99 -9.21
N ALA A 72 -0.17 -3.77 -8.89
CA ALA A 72 -1.01 -3.52 -7.72
C ALA A 72 -2.35 -4.27 -7.82
N PHE A 73 -3.00 -4.22 -8.99
CA PHE A 73 -4.23 -4.97 -9.24
C PHE A 73 -4.00 -6.49 -9.14
N ALA A 74 -2.95 -7.02 -9.78
CA ALA A 74 -2.63 -8.43 -9.74
C ALA A 74 -2.32 -8.90 -8.30
N ALA A 75 -1.56 -8.12 -7.53
CA ALA A 75 -1.26 -8.44 -6.13
C ALA A 75 -2.54 -8.48 -5.29
N ALA A 76 -3.41 -7.47 -5.41
CA ALA A 76 -4.70 -7.44 -4.71
C ALA A 76 -5.60 -8.60 -5.13
N HIS A 77 -5.72 -8.86 -6.43
CA HIS A 77 -6.54 -9.95 -6.95
C HIS A 77 -6.03 -11.32 -6.48
N ILE A 78 -4.72 -11.55 -6.50
CA ILE A 78 -4.14 -12.81 -6.00
C ILE A 78 -4.35 -12.92 -4.49
N ALA A 79 -4.14 -11.85 -3.73
CA ALA A 79 -4.36 -11.82 -2.28
C ALA A 79 -5.83 -12.15 -1.90
N ASP A 80 -6.80 -11.65 -2.67
CA ASP A 80 -8.22 -11.90 -2.42
C ASP A 80 -8.68 -13.32 -2.82
N ASN A 81 -8.02 -13.95 -3.81
CA ASN A 81 -8.47 -15.22 -4.39
C ASN A 81 -7.63 -16.44 -3.94
N TYR A 82 -6.43 -16.22 -3.42
CA TYR A 82 -5.56 -17.26 -2.85
C TYR A 82 -5.49 -17.11 -1.33
N GLY A 83 -6.51 -17.66 -0.66
CA GLY A 83 -6.56 -17.76 0.80
C GLY A 83 -5.59 -18.79 1.37
N ASP A 84 -5.80 -19.12 2.65
CA ASP A 84 -4.89 -19.98 3.42
C ASP A 84 -4.82 -21.40 2.83
N SER A 85 -3.60 -21.92 2.75
CA SER A 85 -3.31 -23.26 2.28
C SER A 85 -2.16 -23.88 3.09
N ASP A 86 -2.01 -25.20 3.04
CA ASP A 86 -0.91 -25.91 3.73
C ASP A 86 0.49 -25.37 3.37
N ARG A 87 0.64 -24.82 2.16
CA ARG A 87 1.91 -24.21 1.71
C ARG A 87 2.05 -22.74 2.09
N TRP A 88 0.93 -22.03 2.23
CA TRP A 88 0.86 -20.60 2.51
C TRP A 88 -0.18 -20.37 3.60
N SER A 89 0.24 -20.47 4.86
CA SER A 89 -0.67 -20.48 6.02
C SER A 89 -1.39 -19.15 6.26
N TYR A 90 -0.90 -18.06 5.66
CA TYR A 90 -1.51 -16.74 5.66
C TYR A 90 -1.80 -16.27 4.22
N GLY A 91 -2.03 -17.21 3.31
CA GLY A 91 -2.22 -16.94 1.88
C GLY A 91 -1.06 -16.17 1.24
N LEU A 92 -1.38 -15.42 0.18
CA LEU A 92 -0.42 -14.65 -0.62
C LEU A 92 -0.49 -13.13 -0.38
N HIS A 93 -0.99 -12.70 0.78
CA HIS A 93 -1.13 -11.27 1.12
C HIS A 93 0.19 -10.48 1.06
N ARG A 94 1.35 -11.13 1.25
CA ARG A 94 2.67 -10.50 1.12
C ARG A 94 3.01 -10.02 -0.28
N LEU A 95 2.24 -10.39 -1.31
CA LEU A 95 2.42 -9.85 -2.66
C LEU A 95 2.07 -8.36 -2.75
N GLU A 96 1.20 -7.85 -1.88
CA GLU A 96 0.85 -6.43 -1.84
C GLU A 96 2.06 -5.54 -1.50
N PRO A 97 2.75 -5.71 -0.35
CA PRO A 97 3.95 -4.93 -0.06
C PRO A 97 5.08 -5.20 -1.07
N PHE A 98 5.12 -6.38 -1.69
CA PHE A 98 6.07 -6.68 -2.76
C PHE A 98 5.83 -5.84 -4.02
N ALA A 99 4.59 -5.79 -4.49
CA ALA A 99 4.21 -4.97 -5.64
C ALA A 99 4.47 -3.49 -5.36
N ALA A 100 4.16 -3.01 -4.15
CA ALA A 100 4.46 -1.63 -3.74
C ALA A 100 5.97 -1.34 -3.73
N PHE A 101 6.79 -2.26 -3.21
CA PHE A 101 8.25 -2.13 -3.23
C PHE A 101 8.81 -2.09 -4.65
N LEU A 102 8.37 -3.03 -5.50
CA LEU A 102 8.82 -3.10 -6.89
C LEU A 102 8.40 -1.86 -7.68
N ASN A 103 7.19 -1.35 -7.44
CA ASN A 103 6.75 -0.09 -8.02
C ASN A 103 7.65 1.08 -7.60
N GLY A 104 7.91 1.24 -6.30
CA GLY A 104 8.83 2.27 -5.80
C GLY A 104 10.24 2.16 -6.40
N LEU A 105 10.71 0.94 -6.67
CA LEU A 105 12.00 0.68 -7.31
C LEU A 105 12.01 1.08 -8.79
N LEU A 106 10.92 0.81 -9.52
CA LEU A 106 10.79 1.17 -10.94
C LEU A 106 10.72 2.68 -11.19
N LEU A 107 10.30 3.46 -10.19
CA LEU A 107 10.34 4.93 -10.27
C LEU A 107 11.77 5.49 -10.23
N LEU A 108 12.74 4.79 -9.63
CA LEU A 108 14.10 5.33 -9.48
C LEU A 108 14.84 5.55 -10.81
N PRO A 109 14.88 4.58 -11.76
CA PRO A 109 15.46 4.82 -13.09
C PRO A 109 14.77 5.96 -13.84
N MET A 110 13.45 6.06 -13.73
CA MET A 110 12.66 7.08 -14.41
C MET A 110 12.99 8.49 -13.90
N VAL A 111 13.02 8.69 -12.58
CA VAL A 111 13.47 9.94 -11.96
C VAL A 111 14.92 10.24 -12.34
N GLY A 112 15.80 9.24 -12.32
CA GLY A 112 17.20 9.38 -12.72
C GLY A 112 17.34 9.91 -14.16
N PHE A 113 16.51 9.39 -15.08
CA PHE A 113 16.44 9.87 -16.45
C PHE A 113 15.95 11.33 -16.54
N ILE A 114 14.86 11.68 -15.84
CA ILE A 114 14.34 13.06 -15.83
C ILE A 114 15.37 14.05 -15.28
N LEU A 115 16.04 13.71 -14.17
CA LEU A 115 17.08 14.57 -13.59
C LEU A 115 18.28 14.73 -14.53
N TRP A 116 18.66 13.65 -15.22
CA TRP A 116 19.75 13.70 -16.20
C TRP A 116 19.39 14.57 -17.40
N GLU A 117 18.23 14.37 -18.02
CA GLU A 117 17.73 15.22 -19.12
C GLU A 117 17.57 16.68 -18.70
N SER A 118 17.00 16.91 -17.52
CA SER A 118 16.86 18.24 -16.94
C SER A 118 18.21 18.93 -16.73
N TYR A 119 19.22 18.19 -16.27
CA TYR A 119 20.57 18.74 -16.10
C TYR A 119 21.20 19.09 -17.45
N GLN A 120 21.06 18.23 -18.46
CA GLN A 120 21.56 18.52 -19.81
C GLN A 120 20.90 19.76 -20.41
N ARG A 121 19.57 19.87 -20.31
CA ARG A 121 18.81 21.05 -20.79
C ARG A 121 19.09 22.33 -20.02
N PHE A 122 19.54 22.22 -18.78
CA PHE A 122 19.99 23.37 -18.00
C PHE A 122 21.33 23.90 -18.51
N LEU A 123 22.25 23.01 -18.91
CA LEU A 123 23.56 23.37 -19.47
C LEU A 123 23.46 23.87 -20.91
N GLU A 124 22.68 23.18 -21.75
CA GLU A 124 22.45 23.51 -23.15
C GLU A 124 20.95 23.64 -23.40
N PRO A 125 20.39 24.86 -23.24
CA PRO A 125 18.96 25.09 -23.47
C PRO A 125 18.55 24.73 -24.90
N VAL A 126 17.56 23.83 -25.01
CA VAL A 126 16.97 23.42 -26.28
C VAL A 126 15.57 24.01 -26.39
N ALA A 127 15.20 24.48 -27.59
CA ALA A 127 13.85 24.92 -27.86
C ALA A 127 12.87 23.74 -27.80
N ILE A 128 11.96 23.77 -26.83
CA ILE A 128 10.87 22.79 -26.77
C ILE A 128 9.78 23.14 -27.78
N GLY A 129 9.17 22.12 -28.37
CA GLY A 129 7.98 22.28 -29.21
C GLY A 129 6.76 22.59 -28.34
N THR A 130 6.52 23.87 -28.05
CA THR A 130 5.48 24.32 -27.12
C THR A 130 4.08 23.80 -27.47
N GLY A 131 3.74 23.75 -28.76
CA GLY A 131 2.48 23.19 -29.26
C GLY A 131 2.27 21.71 -28.88
N PRO A 132 3.13 20.79 -29.34
CA PRO A 132 3.09 19.38 -28.93
C PRO A 132 3.12 19.17 -27.42
N THR A 133 3.99 19.89 -26.69
CA THR A 133 4.08 19.77 -25.22
C THR A 133 2.78 20.16 -24.53
N LEU A 134 2.14 21.26 -24.95
CA LEU A 134 0.84 21.67 -24.42
C LEU A 134 -0.27 20.66 -24.73
N ALA A 135 -0.29 20.10 -25.95
CA ALA A 135 -1.29 19.11 -26.33
C ALA A 135 -1.19 17.84 -25.48
N ILE A 136 0.04 17.33 -25.28
CA ILE A 136 0.32 16.15 -24.44
C ILE A 136 -0.05 16.42 -22.99
N ALA A 137 0.49 17.50 -22.39
CA ALA A 137 0.23 17.80 -20.98
C ALA A 137 -1.25 18.07 -20.70
N THR A 138 -1.98 18.67 -21.65
CA THR A 138 -3.44 18.85 -21.55
C THR A 138 -4.17 17.52 -21.68
N GLY A 139 -3.75 16.66 -22.61
CA GLY A 139 -4.29 15.30 -22.77
C GLY A 139 -4.14 14.47 -21.50
N GLY A 140 -2.92 14.40 -20.94
CA GLY A 140 -2.64 13.73 -19.67
C GLY A 140 -3.45 14.31 -18.51
N LEU A 141 -3.58 15.64 -18.42
CA LEU A 141 -4.42 16.29 -17.41
C LEU A 141 -5.89 15.87 -17.54
N LEU A 142 -6.45 15.82 -18.75
CA LEU A 142 -7.83 15.38 -18.98
C LEU A 142 -8.04 13.92 -18.62
N VAL A 143 -7.08 13.04 -18.94
CA VAL A 143 -7.10 11.63 -18.55
C VAL A 143 -7.08 11.51 -17.02
N ASN A 144 -6.18 12.21 -16.34
CA ASN A 144 -6.09 12.19 -14.88
C ASN A 144 -7.36 12.72 -14.20
N ILE A 145 -7.92 13.83 -14.68
CA ILE A 145 -9.21 14.36 -14.17
C ILE A 145 -10.35 13.36 -14.42
N GLY A 146 -10.38 12.72 -15.59
CA GLY A 146 -11.35 11.67 -15.91
C GLY A 146 -11.24 10.49 -14.94
N SER A 147 -10.03 10.00 -14.68
CA SER A 147 -9.76 8.94 -13.71
C SER A 147 -10.19 9.33 -12.30
N VAL A 148 -9.90 10.56 -11.86
CA VAL A 148 -10.36 11.09 -10.57
C VAL A 148 -11.88 11.12 -10.47
N TYR A 149 -12.58 11.54 -11.53
CA TYR A 149 -14.05 11.55 -11.56
C TYR A 149 -14.64 10.13 -11.47
N VAL A 150 -13.98 9.13 -12.07
CA VAL A 150 -14.37 7.71 -11.97
C VAL A 150 -14.16 7.16 -10.54
N LEU A 151 -13.11 7.61 -9.85
CA LEU A 151 -12.85 7.25 -8.46
C LEU A 151 -13.78 7.96 -7.46
N GLN A 152 -14.22 9.18 -7.79
CA GLN A 152 -15.13 9.98 -6.97
C GLN A 152 -16.52 9.33 -6.91
N GLY A 153 -16.85 8.71 -5.76
CA GLY A 153 -18.20 8.21 -5.49
C GLY A 153 -18.24 7.25 -4.29
N GLY A 154 -18.99 7.64 -3.24
CA GLY A 154 -19.14 6.88 -2.00
C GLY A 154 -17.96 7.07 -1.01
N GLU A 155 -17.93 6.24 0.03
CA GLU A 155 -16.77 6.17 0.94
C GLU A 155 -15.59 5.51 0.24
N MET A 156 -14.48 6.24 0.11
CA MET A 156 -13.27 5.73 -0.55
C MET A 156 -12.53 4.77 0.38
N SER A 157 -12.26 3.56 -0.12
CA SER A 157 -11.38 2.58 0.52
C SER A 157 -9.95 3.13 0.65
N LEU A 158 -9.14 2.55 1.54
CA LEU A 158 -7.72 2.94 1.69
C LEU A 158 -6.95 2.84 0.37
N ASN A 159 -7.24 1.80 -0.43
CA ASN A 159 -6.61 1.59 -1.73
C ASN A 159 -7.09 2.64 -2.77
N GLU A 160 -8.38 2.98 -2.76
CA GLU A 160 -8.93 4.07 -3.60
C GLU A 160 -8.34 5.44 -3.23
N ARG A 161 -8.14 5.72 -1.93
CA ARG A 161 -7.48 6.94 -1.48
C ARG A 161 -6.03 7.00 -1.96
N GLY A 162 -5.31 5.87 -1.90
CA GLY A 162 -3.95 5.76 -2.44
C GLY A 162 -3.88 6.11 -3.93
N ALA A 163 -4.73 5.47 -4.75
CA ALA A 163 -4.83 5.76 -6.17
C ALA A 163 -5.25 7.21 -6.47
N PHE A 164 -6.18 7.77 -5.71
CA PHE A 164 -6.62 9.16 -5.85
C PHE A 164 -5.49 10.17 -5.60
N TYR A 165 -4.71 9.99 -4.53
CA TYR A 165 -3.58 10.87 -4.25
C TYR A 165 -2.47 10.75 -5.30
N HIS A 166 -2.30 9.57 -5.89
CA HIS A 166 -1.37 9.37 -7.00
C HIS A 166 -1.81 10.17 -8.24
N LEU A 167 -3.06 9.99 -8.68
CA LEU A 167 -3.62 10.72 -9.82
C LEU A 167 -3.64 12.24 -9.62
N LEU A 168 -3.85 12.70 -8.38
CA LEU A 168 -3.76 14.11 -8.05
C LEU A 168 -2.32 14.64 -8.19
N GLY A 169 -1.33 13.81 -7.85
CA GLY A 169 0.09 14.08 -8.09
C GLY A 169 0.38 14.23 -9.58
N ASP A 170 -0.08 13.29 -10.40
CA ASP A 170 0.13 13.29 -11.86
C ASP A 170 -0.56 14.50 -12.51
N ALA A 171 -1.80 14.81 -12.11
CA ALA A 171 -2.51 16.01 -12.53
C ALA A 171 -1.75 17.29 -12.15
N GLY A 172 -1.20 17.35 -10.93
CA GLY A 172 -0.34 18.45 -10.49
C GLY A 172 0.91 18.60 -11.35
N GLY A 173 1.54 17.48 -11.73
CA GLY A 173 2.65 17.43 -12.69
C GLY A 173 2.24 17.98 -14.07
N SER A 174 1.12 17.54 -14.62
CA SER A 174 0.60 18.05 -15.90
C SER A 174 0.34 19.57 -15.86
N VAL A 175 -0.26 20.07 -14.77
CA VAL A 175 -0.48 21.52 -14.58
C VAL A 175 0.84 22.28 -14.52
N ALA A 176 1.84 21.77 -13.80
CA ALA A 176 3.16 22.40 -13.73
C ALA A 176 3.81 22.50 -15.12
N VAL A 177 3.71 21.45 -15.96
CA VAL A 177 4.21 21.44 -17.34
C VAL A 177 3.43 22.40 -18.25
N ILE A 178 2.11 22.49 -18.11
CA ILE A 178 1.30 23.45 -18.88
C ILE A 178 1.71 24.88 -18.54
N ILE A 179 1.81 25.21 -17.25
CA ILE A 179 2.21 26.55 -16.79
C ILE A 179 3.63 26.86 -17.27
N SER A 180 4.57 25.93 -17.12
CA SER A 180 5.96 26.14 -17.57
C SER A 180 6.02 26.41 -19.07
N THR A 181 5.29 25.64 -19.87
CA THR A 181 5.27 25.77 -21.34
C THR A 181 4.65 27.10 -21.79
N VAL A 182 3.57 27.55 -21.14
CA VAL A 182 2.98 28.88 -21.42
C VAL A 182 3.96 30.00 -21.09
N ILE A 183 4.66 29.92 -19.96
CA ILE A 183 5.66 30.92 -19.59
C ILE A 183 6.81 30.91 -20.60
N ILE A 184 7.27 29.75 -21.06
CA ILE A 184 8.33 29.63 -22.08
C ILE A 184 7.89 30.26 -23.40
N GLU A 185 6.64 30.07 -23.83
CA GLU A 185 6.12 30.66 -25.07
C GLU A 185 6.12 32.20 -25.01
N VAL A 186 5.75 32.78 -23.85
CA VAL A 186 5.69 34.24 -23.67
C VAL A 186 7.06 34.86 -23.44
N THR A 187 7.91 34.23 -22.61
CA THR A 187 9.18 34.81 -22.14
C THR A 187 10.39 34.38 -22.97
N ARG A 188 10.25 33.31 -23.75
CA ARG A 188 11.33 32.60 -24.48
C ARG A 188 12.45 32.06 -23.56
N LEU A 189 12.21 32.00 -22.25
CA LEU A 189 13.17 31.49 -21.26
C LEU A 189 13.12 29.96 -21.19
N GLN A 190 13.97 29.30 -21.98
CA GLN A 190 14.02 27.83 -22.05
C GLN A 190 14.46 27.14 -20.74
N ILE A 191 15.13 27.87 -19.84
CA ILE A 191 15.59 27.35 -18.54
C ILE A 191 14.45 26.97 -17.59
N ILE A 192 13.22 27.43 -17.86
CA ILE A 192 12.06 27.13 -17.02
C ILE A 192 11.70 25.64 -17.11
N ASP A 193 11.84 25.02 -18.28
CA ASP A 193 11.55 23.60 -18.50
C ASP A 193 12.38 22.69 -17.57
N PRO A 194 13.73 22.76 -17.57
CA PRO A 194 14.53 21.93 -16.66
C PRO A 194 14.30 22.27 -15.18
N ILE A 195 14.02 23.53 -14.81
CA ILE A 195 13.70 23.86 -13.41
C ILE A 195 12.43 23.13 -12.97
N VAL A 196 11.37 23.17 -13.78
CA VAL A 196 10.09 22.53 -13.45
C VAL A 196 10.21 21.00 -13.49
N ALA A 197 10.91 20.45 -14.48
CA ALA A 197 11.19 19.01 -14.54
C ALA A 197 11.97 18.52 -13.31
N GLY A 198 12.99 19.28 -12.86
CA GLY A 198 13.73 18.98 -11.63
C GLY A 198 12.85 19.02 -10.37
N LEU A 199 11.93 20.00 -10.26
CA LEU A 199 10.99 20.07 -9.14
C LEU A 199 10.04 18.86 -9.12
N ILE A 200 9.49 18.47 -10.27
CA ILE A 200 8.65 17.27 -10.40
C ILE A 200 9.44 16.03 -9.98
N ALA A 201 10.68 15.88 -10.47
CA ALA A 201 11.53 14.75 -10.12
C ALA A 201 11.82 14.66 -8.61
N VAL A 202 12.01 15.78 -7.90
CA VAL A 202 12.17 15.80 -6.44
C VAL A 202 10.92 15.26 -5.73
N VAL A 203 9.73 15.69 -6.16
CA VAL A 203 8.46 15.21 -5.60
C VAL A 203 8.29 13.70 -5.82
N ILE A 204 8.56 13.22 -7.05
CA ILE A 204 8.49 11.78 -7.37
C ILE A 204 9.51 11.01 -6.53
N THR A 205 10.74 11.50 -6.38
CA THR A 205 11.79 10.87 -5.55
C THR A 205 11.33 10.71 -4.11
N TRP A 206 10.76 11.76 -3.53
CA TRP A 206 10.25 11.74 -2.16
C TRP A 206 9.10 10.73 -1.99
N SER A 207 8.18 10.70 -2.95
CA SER A 207 7.08 9.73 -2.99
C SER A 207 7.60 8.29 -3.08
N ALA A 208 8.51 8.01 -4.03
CA ALA A 208 9.12 6.70 -4.20
C ALA A 208 9.87 6.25 -2.93
N GLY A 209 10.62 7.16 -2.30
CA GLY A 209 11.32 6.89 -1.03
C GLY A 209 10.37 6.55 0.12
N LYS A 210 9.22 7.24 0.21
CA LYS A 210 8.18 6.93 1.21
C LYS A 210 7.58 5.55 0.98
N VAL A 211 7.24 5.21 -0.27
CA VAL A 211 6.69 3.90 -0.63
C VAL A 211 7.70 2.79 -0.33
N LEU A 212 8.94 2.92 -0.81
CA LEU A 212 10.02 1.96 -0.56
C LEU A 212 10.22 1.72 0.93
N ARG A 213 10.37 2.80 1.72
CA ARG A 213 10.55 2.69 3.18
C ARG A 213 9.36 2.01 3.86
N GLY A 214 8.14 2.32 3.44
CA GLY A 214 6.92 1.70 3.96
C GLY A 214 6.87 0.20 3.66
N SER A 215 7.04 -0.19 2.40
CA SER A 215 7.03 -1.60 1.99
C SER A 215 8.19 -2.41 2.59
N SER A 216 9.40 -1.84 2.66
CA SER A 216 10.54 -2.49 3.29
C SER A 216 10.34 -2.67 4.78
N ALA A 217 9.67 -1.74 5.46
CA ALA A 217 9.35 -1.89 6.88
C ALA A 217 8.44 -3.11 7.12
N ILE A 218 7.48 -3.39 6.23
CA ILE A 218 6.62 -4.58 6.32
C ILE A 218 7.46 -5.85 6.12
N PHE A 219 8.37 -5.88 5.14
CA PHE A 219 9.27 -7.02 4.93
C PHE A 219 10.21 -7.29 6.11
N LEU A 220 10.66 -6.22 6.75
CA LEU A 220 11.52 -6.28 7.93
C LEU A 220 10.72 -6.46 9.24
N HIS A 221 9.42 -6.79 9.15
CA HIS A 221 8.54 -7.05 10.29
C HIS A 221 8.55 -5.93 11.34
N ARG A 222 8.60 -4.69 10.88
CA ARG A 222 8.52 -3.53 11.77
C ARG A 222 7.18 -3.57 12.51
N THR A 223 7.23 -3.33 13.83
CA THR A 223 6.02 -3.25 14.65
C THR A 223 5.12 -2.09 14.21
N PRO A 224 3.80 -2.32 14.03
CA PRO A 224 2.88 -1.32 13.48
C PRO A 224 2.40 -0.26 14.47
N PHE A 225 2.59 -0.49 15.78
CA PHE A 225 2.18 0.40 16.85
C PHE A 225 3.31 0.63 17.86
N GLU A 226 3.09 1.58 18.77
CA GLU A 226 4.02 1.85 19.86
C GLU A 226 3.89 0.75 20.94
N GLN A 227 4.85 -0.17 20.99
CA GLN A 227 4.78 -1.34 21.89
C GLN A 227 4.55 -0.97 23.36
N HIS A 228 5.04 0.19 23.80
CA HIS A 228 4.94 0.60 25.20
C HIS A 228 3.49 0.97 25.58
N GLU A 229 2.72 1.55 24.66
CA GLU A 229 1.31 1.87 24.87
C GLU A 229 0.48 0.59 24.98
N VAL A 230 0.65 -0.33 24.04
CA VAL A 230 -0.05 -1.63 24.05
C VAL A 230 0.34 -2.45 25.29
N ARG A 231 1.64 -2.52 25.64
CA ARG A 231 2.07 -3.17 26.90
C ARG A 231 1.41 -2.55 28.13
N ALA A 232 1.28 -1.22 28.18
CA ALA A 232 0.66 -0.53 29.31
C ALA A 232 -0.85 -0.79 29.41
N ILE A 233 -1.52 -1.02 28.28
CA ILE A 233 -2.95 -1.36 28.22
C ILE A 233 -3.17 -2.81 28.61
N LEU A 234 -2.38 -3.74 28.07
CA LEU A 234 -2.48 -5.16 28.43
C LEU A 234 -2.21 -5.41 29.92
N ARG A 235 -1.33 -4.64 30.56
CA ARG A 235 -1.09 -4.68 32.02
C ARG A 235 -2.27 -4.22 32.87
N LYS A 236 -3.27 -3.56 32.29
CA LYS A 236 -4.48 -3.12 33.01
C LYS A 236 -5.60 -4.15 32.94
N VAL A 237 -5.45 -5.22 32.17
CA VAL A 237 -6.42 -6.30 32.10
C VAL A 237 -6.37 -7.07 33.42
N ASP A 238 -7.54 -7.25 34.05
CA ASP A 238 -7.66 -8.00 35.30
C ASP A 238 -7.14 -9.43 35.12
N GLY A 239 -6.29 -9.90 36.04
CA GLY A 239 -5.63 -11.22 35.95
C GLY A 239 -4.32 -11.23 35.16
N VAL A 240 -3.87 -10.09 34.60
CA VAL A 240 -2.52 -9.96 34.01
C VAL A 240 -1.55 -9.36 35.03
N THR A 241 -0.55 -10.15 35.42
CA THR A 241 0.48 -9.73 36.37
C THR A 241 1.66 -9.06 35.65
N ALA A 242 2.05 -9.59 34.49
CA ALA A 242 3.12 -9.04 33.67
C ALA A 242 2.92 -9.32 32.17
N VAL A 243 3.61 -8.53 31.34
CA VAL A 243 3.70 -8.69 29.89
C VAL A 243 5.17 -8.86 29.54
N ASP A 244 5.57 -10.08 29.23
CA ASP A 244 6.98 -10.43 29.01
C ASP A 244 7.38 -10.13 27.56
N ASP A 245 6.77 -10.87 26.64
CA ASP A 245 7.22 -10.99 25.28
C ASP A 245 6.11 -10.63 24.30
N LEU A 246 6.05 -9.35 23.91
CA LEU A 246 5.12 -8.84 22.92
C LEU A 246 5.86 -8.59 21.60
N HIS A 247 5.52 -9.38 20.60
CA HIS A 247 5.92 -9.16 19.22
C HIS A 247 4.69 -8.87 18.37
N ALA A 248 4.83 -7.93 17.44
CA ALA A 248 3.82 -7.71 16.43
C ALA A 248 4.47 -7.24 15.14
N TRP A 249 3.89 -7.67 14.02
CA TRP A 249 4.36 -7.36 12.67
C TRP A 249 3.17 -7.33 11.70
N GLN A 250 3.40 -6.74 10.53
CA GLN A 250 2.41 -6.74 9.45
C GLN A 250 2.77 -7.79 8.39
N ILE A 251 1.75 -8.49 7.88
CA ILE A 251 1.86 -9.35 6.71
C ILE A 251 1.63 -8.51 5.44
N CYS A 252 0.63 -7.65 5.46
CA CYS A 252 0.30 -6.65 4.45
C CYS A 252 -0.29 -5.41 5.13
N SER A 253 -0.83 -4.46 4.35
CA SER A 253 -1.40 -3.23 4.93
C SER A 253 -2.65 -3.46 5.77
N GLN A 254 -3.28 -4.63 5.64
CA GLN A 254 -4.56 -4.97 6.27
C GLN A 254 -4.49 -6.11 7.29
N ILE A 255 -3.33 -6.79 7.42
CA ILE A 255 -3.19 -7.94 8.31
C ILE A 255 -1.99 -7.69 9.23
N THR A 256 -2.30 -7.41 10.47
CA THR A 256 -1.38 -7.31 11.59
C THR A 256 -1.47 -8.58 12.44
N VAL A 257 -0.32 -9.17 12.72
CA VAL A 257 -0.19 -10.33 13.59
C VAL A 257 0.52 -9.93 14.87
N ALA A 258 0.07 -10.44 16.01
CA ALA A 258 0.76 -10.31 17.29
C ALA A 258 0.95 -11.66 17.98
N THR A 259 2.04 -11.80 18.72
CA THR A 259 2.24 -12.88 19.68
C THR A 259 2.60 -12.25 21.01
N VAL A 260 1.91 -12.66 22.06
CA VAL A 260 2.13 -12.11 23.41
C VAL A 260 2.22 -13.22 24.45
N HIS A 261 3.25 -13.14 25.28
CA HIS A 261 3.36 -13.95 26.49
C HIS A 261 3.01 -13.09 27.71
N LEU A 262 2.09 -13.58 28.52
CA LEU A 262 1.57 -12.91 29.70
C LEU A 262 1.77 -13.77 30.94
N GLU A 263 2.15 -13.12 32.04
CA GLU A 263 2.10 -13.74 33.36
C GLU A 263 0.72 -13.51 33.97
N THR A 264 0.14 -14.54 34.57
CA THR A 264 -1.19 -14.53 35.19
C THR A 264 -1.17 -15.36 36.47
N ASP A 265 -1.87 -14.88 37.50
CA ASP A 265 -2.03 -15.56 38.79
C ASP A 265 -3.34 -16.35 38.91
N VAL A 266 -4.11 -16.44 37.82
CA VAL A 266 -5.38 -17.16 37.80
C VAL A 266 -5.17 -18.68 37.96
N GLU A 267 -6.03 -19.31 38.76
CA GLU A 267 -5.90 -20.72 39.11
C GLU A 267 -6.82 -21.62 38.26
N THR A 268 -7.87 -21.04 37.67
CA THR A 268 -8.87 -21.79 36.91
C THR A 268 -8.78 -21.55 35.40
N MET A 269 -9.16 -22.57 34.62
CA MET A 269 -9.22 -22.43 33.16
C MET A 269 -10.26 -21.40 32.69
N ALA A 270 -11.35 -21.23 33.45
CA ALA A 270 -12.39 -20.25 33.11
C ALA A 270 -11.92 -18.79 33.29
N GLU A 271 -11.10 -18.53 34.32
CA GLU A 271 -10.46 -17.23 34.51
C GLU A 271 -9.41 -16.98 33.43
N ALA A 272 -8.57 -17.98 33.12
CA ALA A 272 -7.58 -17.91 32.04
C ALA A 272 -8.22 -17.60 30.67
N GLU A 273 -9.35 -18.23 30.34
CA GLU A 273 -10.12 -17.95 29.13
C GLU A 273 -10.66 -16.50 29.13
N THR A 274 -11.11 -16.00 30.28
CA THR A 274 -11.58 -14.62 30.43
C THR A 274 -10.46 -13.62 30.18
N VAL A 275 -9.29 -13.82 30.78
CA VAL A 275 -8.09 -12.99 30.55
C VAL A 275 -7.71 -13.00 29.07
N THR A 276 -7.64 -14.18 28.46
CA THR A 276 -7.27 -14.36 27.05
C THR A 276 -8.24 -13.61 26.14
N ARG A 277 -9.55 -13.69 26.39
CA ARG A 277 -10.56 -12.95 25.62
C ARG A 277 -10.40 -11.44 25.77
N SER A 278 -10.23 -10.93 26.98
CA SER A 278 -10.04 -9.48 27.21
C SER A 278 -8.77 -8.96 26.52
N VAL A 279 -7.70 -9.74 26.53
CA VAL A 279 -6.46 -9.41 25.80
C VAL A 279 -6.69 -9.40 24.28
N HIS A 280 -7.41 -10.38 23.73
CA HIS A 280 -7.77 -10.39 22.31
C HIS A 280 -8.59 -9.17 21.92
N GLU A 281 -9.56 -8.77 22.75
CA GLU A 281 -10.36 -7.57 22.53
C GLU A 281 -9.47 -6.31 22.51
N GLU A 282 -8.57 -6.14 23.49
CA GLU A 282 -7.64 -5.00 23.52
C GLU A 282 -6.70 -4.97 22.31
N LEU A 283 -6.15 -6.12 21.90
CA LEU A 283 -5.31 -6.21 20.70
C LEU A 283 -6.10 -5.86 19.43
N ALA A 284 -7.35 -6.34 19.30
CA ALA A 284 -8.21 -6.01 18.18
C ALA A 284 -8.53 -4.51 18.11
N HIS A 285 -8.79 -3.85 19.24
CA HIS A 285 -8.98 -2.39 19.30
C HIS A 285 -7.74 -1.61 18.84
N HIS A 286 -6.55 -2.21 18.94
CA HIS A 286 -5.28 -1.64 18.48
C HIS A 286 -4.88 -2.09 17.06
N GLY A 287 -5.81 -2.70 16.31
CA GLY A 287 -5.62 -3.05 14.91
C GLY A 287 -4.79 -4.33 14.68
N VAL A 288 -4.82 -5.27 15.64
CA VAL A 288 -4.30 -6.63 15.45
C VAL A 288 -5.42 -7.53 14.91
N ASP A 289 -5.17 -8.18 13.78
CA ASP A 289 -6.14 -9.04 13.09
C ASP A 289 -6.00 -10.51 13.49
N HIS A 290 -4.79 -10.93 13.84
CA HIS A 290 -4.51 -12.27 14.33
C HIS A 290 -3.57 -12.21 15.53
N ALA A 291 -3.93 -12.86 16.63
CA ALA A 291 -3.09 -12.89 17.82
C ALA A 291 -2.98 -14.28 18.41
N THR A 292 -1.79 -14.58 18.93
CA THR A 292 -1.55 -15.73 19.81
C THR A 292 -1.21 -15.21 21.20
N VAL A 293 -2.02 -15.57 22.19
CA VAL A 293 -1.82 -15.21 23.60
C VAL A 293 -1.41 -16.47 24.36
N GLU A 294 -0.21 -16.45 24.94
CA GLU A 294 0.28 -17.50 25.82
C GLU A 294 0.22 -17.02 27.27
N LEU A 295 -0.55 -17.72 28.10
CA LEU A 295 -0.64 -17.45 29.54
C LEU A 295 0.34 -18.33 30.31
N CYS A 296 1.03 -17.75 31.30
CA CYS A 296 1.92 -18.50 32.19
C CYS A 296 1.84 -18.03 33.65
N PRO A 297 2.05 -18.94 34.62
CA PRO A 297 2.03 -18.60 36.04
C PRO A 297 3.26 -17.78 36.51
N GLY A 298 4.32 -17.73 35.69
CA GLY A 298 5.52 -16.92 35.94
C GLY A 298 6.68 -17.37 35.05
N TYR A 299 7.43 -16.43 34.48
CA TYR A 299 8.51 -16.69 33.55
C TYR A 299 9.65 -17.49 34.19
N GLY A 300 9.96 -17.22 35.46
CA GLY A 300 11.04 -17.87 36.21
C GLY A 300 10.83 -19.35 36.55
N ASP A 301 9.58 -19.84 36.49
CA ASP A 301 9.25 -21.24 36.80
C ASP A 301 9.27 -22.16 35.58
N ARG A 302 9.58 -21.63 34.39
CA ARG A 302 9.69 -22.44 33.17
C ARG A 302 10.98 -23.26 33.19
N SER A 303 10.86 -24.57 32.95
CA SER A 303 12.02 -25.45 32.72
C SER A 303 12.66 -25.24 31.34
N THR A 304 11.92 -24.63 30.40
CA THR A 304 12.35 -24.37 29.02
C THR A 304 11.96 -22.94 28.63
N HIS A 305 12.94 -22.15 28.21
CA HIS A 305 12.76 -20.79 27.69
C HIS A 305 13.05 -20.77 26.19
N LEU A 306 12.08 -20.39 25.35
CA LEU A 306 12.18 -20.38 23.88
C LEU A 306 12.20 -18.98 23.27
N ASN A 307 12.58 -17.99 24.08
CA ASN A 307 12.58 -16.55 23.75
C ASN A 307 13.95 -15.91 23.99
N ASN A 308 15.01 -16.73 24.09
CA ASN A 308 16.37 -16.23 24.11
C ASN A 308 16.84 -16.01 22.67
N HIS A 309 16.83 -14.76 22.22
CA HIS A 309 17.30 -14.37 20.87
C HIS A 309 18.82 -14.25 20.75
N ALA A 310 19.57 -14.58 21.81
CA ALA A 310 21.02 -14.68 21.75
C ALA A 310 21.41 -16.00 21.08
N HIS A 311 21.72 -15.93 19.79
CA HIS A 311 22.50 -16.95 19.08
C HIS A 311 23.99 -16.70 19.25
#